data_AF-A0A3B8J126-F1
#
_entry.id   AF-A0A3B8J126-F1
#
_cell.length_a   1.000
_cell.length_b   1.000
_cell.length_c   1.000
_cell.angle_alpha   90.00
_cell.angle_beta   90.00
_cell.angle_gamma   90.00
#
_symmetry.space_group_name_H-M   'P 1'
#
loop_
_entity.id
_entity.type
_entity.pdbx_description
1 polymer ?
#
loop_
_entity_poly.entity_id
_entity_poly.type
_entity_poly.pdbx_seq_one_letter_code
_entity_poly.pdbx_strand_id
1 'polypeptide(L)'
;MEQRYRTFLTLENLINPEQVTILLDLATKGYFQDGTQTATGAAAAVKKNLQLDPNDMQTQQQVEQTVFQALVQRPEVQALHLQAIYPPILSIYEPGMTYGWHTDSPQMAIPQRQVQVRTDLAMTLFLADPASYKGGELEVHGPEGLLKYKLAPGNAVLYPASALHRVVPVAE
;
A
#
# COMPACT_ATOMS: atom_id res chain seq x y z
N MET A 1 2.94 28.92 -11.00
CA MET A 1 4.08 28.15 -10.44
C MET A 1 4.04 28.24 -8.92
N GLU A 2 3.33 27.34 -8.26
CA GLU A 2 3.55 27.02 -6.85
C GLU A 2 3.61 25.49 -6.75
N GLN A 3 4.76 24.91 -7.14
CA GLN A 3 5.06 23.55 -6.72
C GLN A 3 5.43 23.63 -5.24
N ARG A 4 4.41 23.66 -4.38
CA ARG A 4 4.61 23.34 -2.96
C ARG A 4 5.16 21.91 -2.93
N TYR A 5 6.38 21.72 -2.45
CA TYR A 5 6.92 20.40 -2.16
C TYR A 5 5.99 19.76 -1.12
N ARG A 6 5.06 18.91 -1.57
CA ARG A 6 4.18 18.19 -0.66
C ARG A 6 4.92 16.96 -0.20
N THR A 7 5.14 16.84 1.10
CA THR A 7 5.66 15.63 1.75
C THR A 7 4.78 14.40 1.44
N PHE A 8 3.52 14.64 1.05
CA PHE A 8 2.51 13.65 0.68
C PHE A 8 2.08 13.89 -0.76
N LEU A 9 2.18 12.87 -1.60
CA LEU A 9 1.85 12.95 -3.03
C LEU A 9 0.68 12.01 -3.34
N THR A 10 -0.40 12.57 -3.85
CA THR A 10 -1.50 11.78 -4.42
C THR A 10 -1.25 11.58 -5.91
N LEU A 11 -1.24 10.31 -6.33
CA LEU A 11 -1.11 9.89 -7.72
C LEU A 11 -2.49 9.48 -8.23
N GLU A 12 -3.17 10.38 -8.92
CA GLU A 12 -4.46 10.08 -9.54
C GLU A 12 -4.28 9.21 -10.77
N ASN A 13 -5.18 8.24 -10.93
CA ASN A 13 -5.19 7.26 -12.03
C ASN A 13 -3.81 6.63 -12.23
N LEU A 14 -3.18 6.17 -11.13
CA LEU A 14 -1.89 5.48 -11.20
C LEU A 14 -2.03 4.24 -12.08
N ILE A 15 -3.08 3.46 -11.85
CA ILE A 15 -3.50 2.37 -12.73
C ILE A 15 -4.89 2.66 -13.30
N ASN A 16 -5.16 2.12 -14.48
CA ASN A 16 -6.45 2.30 -15.16
C ASN A 16 -7.52 1.31 -14.64
N PRO A 17 -8.80 1.47 -15.01
CA PRO A 17 -9.88 0.58 -14.55
C PRO A 17 -9.68 -0.89 -14.89
N GLU A 18 -9.08 -1.21 -16.05
CA GLU A 18 -8.83 -2.60 -16.47
C GLU A 18 -7.78 -3.26 -15.56
N GLN A 19 -6.73 -2.52 -15.21
CA GLN A 19 -5.71 -2.95 -14.25
C GLN A 19 -6.27 -3.10 -12.84
N VAL A 20 -7.19 -2.22 -12.42
CA VAL A 20 -7.92 -2.39 -11.16
C VAL A 20 -8.71 -3.70 -11.18
N THR A 21 -9.45 -3.99 -12.25
CA THR A 21 -10.19 -5.24 -12.40
C THR A 21 -9.27 -6.47 -12.35
N ILE A 22 -8.10 -6.41 -12.98
CA ILE A 22 -7.09 -7.48 -12.90
C ILE A 22 -6.67 -7.74 -11.45
N LEU A 23 -6.32 -6.68 -10.71
CA LEU A 23 -5.88 -6.84 -9.31
C LEU A 23 -7.00 -7.35 -8.40
N LEU A 24 -8.25 -6.94 -8.64
CA LEU A 24 -9.41 -7.45 -7.91
C LEU A 24 -9.67 -8.92 -8.24
N ASP A 25 -9.56 -9.34 -9.50
CA ASP A 25 -9.69 -10.75 -9.90
C ASP A 25 -8.59 -11.60 -9.25
N LEU A 26 -7.36 -11.12 -9.22
CA LEU A 26 -6.26 -11.77 -8.48
C LEU A 26 -6.54 -11.86 -6.98
N ALA A 27 -7.16 -10.84 -6.39
CA ALA A 27 -7.57 -10.88 -4.98
C ALA A 27 -8.61 -11.99 -4.71
N THR A 28 -9.46 -12.34 -5.69
CA THR A 28 -10.44 -13.43 -5.53
C THR A 28 -9.86 -14.83 -5.72
N LYS A 29 -8.73 -14.96 -6.42
CA LYS A 29 -8.11 -16.24 -6.80
C LYS A 29 -6.88 -16.59 -5.95
N GLY A 30 -6.20 -15.58 -5.43
CA GLY A 30 -4.98 -15.74 -4.66
C GLY A 30 -5.24 -16.34 -3.29
N TYR A 31 -4.19 -16.94 -2.72
CA TYR A 31 -4.23 -17.43 -1.35
C TYR A 31 -3.88 -16.30 -0.38
N PHE A 32 -4.78 -16.01 0.56
CA PHE A 32 -4.55 -14.98 1.56
C PHE A 32 -4.30 -15.60 2.94
N GLN A 33 -3.37 -15.00 3.67
CA GLN A 33 -3.03 -15.39 5.03
C GLN A 33 -3.11 -14.20 5.99
N ASP A 34 -3.03 -14.50 7.28
CA ASP A 34 -2.98 -13.47 8.33
C ASP A 34 -1.80 -12.51 8.08
N GLY A 35 -2.09 -11.22 7.93
CA GLY A 35 -1.11 -10.21 7.60
C GLY A 35 -0.15 -9.86 8.74
N THR A 36 -0.37 -10.34 9.97
CA THR A 36 0.60 -10.21 11.08
C THR A 36 1.96 -10.81 10.73
N GLN A 37 2.01 -11.81 9.84
CA GLN A 37 3.23 -12.47 9.39
C GLN A 37 4.24 -11.55 8.68
N THR A 38 3.79 -10.40 8.16
CA THR A 38 4.65 -9.43 7.46
C THR A 38 4.94 -8.19 8.30
N ALA A 39 4.40 -8.09 9.52
CA ALA A 39 4.66 -7.01 10.44
C ALA A 39 5.74 -7.42 11.45
N THR A 40 6.53 -6.45 11.90
CA THR A 40 7.59 -6.68 12.89
C THR A 40 7.27 -5.95 14.19
N GLY A 41 7.78 -6.48 15.31
CA GLY A 41 7.71 -5.84 16.62
C GLY A 41 6.29 -5.43 17.04
N ALA A 42 6.14 -4.20 17.52
CA ALA A 42 4.88 -3.67 18.02
C ALA A 42 3.80 -3.52 16.93
N ALA A 43 4.20 -3.39 15.66
CA ALA A 43 3.25 -3.23 14.56
C ALA A 43 2.43 -4.51 14.33
N ALA A 44 3.03 -5.70 14.54
CA ALA A 44 2.32 -6.96 14.42
C ALA A 44 1.18 -7.10 15.44
N ALA A 45 1.35 -6.57 16.65
CA ALA A 45 0.33 -6.64 17.70
C ALA A 45 -0.93 -5.80 17.41
N VAL A 46 -0.83 -4.85 16.49
CA VAL A 46 -1.93 -3.95 16.12
C VAL A 46 -2.43 -4.18 14.70
N LYS A 47 -1.93 -5.21 14.02
CA LYS A 47 -2.32 -5.56 12.65
C LYS A 47 -3.38 -6.67 12.66
N LYS A 48 -4.48 -6.43 11.97
CA LYS A 48 -5.53 -7.42 11.72
C LYS A 48 -6.05 -7.22 10.32
N ASN A 49 -5.44 -7.89 9.35
CA ASN A 49 -5.86 -7.90 7.95
C ASN A 49 -5.45 -9.22 7.29
N LEU A 50 -5.83 -9.39 6.04
CA LEU A 50 -5.37 -10.48 5.20
C LEU A 50 -4.38 -9.95 4.16
N GLN A 51 -3.37 -10.75 3.83
CA GLN A 51 -2.42 -10.43 2.76
C GLN A 51 -2.18 -11.63 1.86
N LEU A 52 -1.95 -11.35 0.57
CA LEU A 52 -1.59 -12.38 -0.40
C LEU A 52 -0.34 -13.12 0.09
N ASP A 53 -0.41 -14.45 0.10
CA ASP A 53 0.69 -15.33 0.49
C ASP A 53 1.90 -15.06 -0.41
N PRO A 54 3.08 -14.74 0.14
CA PRO A 54 4.29 -14.52 -0.65
C PRO A 54 4.76 -15.79 -1.39
N ASN A 55 4.24 -16.97 -1.04
CA ASN A 55 4.52 -18.23 -1.73
C ASN A 55 3.60 -18.47 -2.94
N ASP A 56 2.51 -17.70 -3.09
CA ASP A 56 1.71 -17.68 -4.32
C ASP A 56 2.44 -16.87 -5.41
N MET A 57 3.56 -17.41 -5.88
CA MET A 57 4.49 -16.73 -6.78
C MET A 57 3.83 -16.27 -8.08
N GLN A 58 2.83 -17.02 -8.58
CA GLN A 58 2.14 -16.67 -9.81
C GLN A 58 1.29 -15.41 -9.62
N THR A 59 0.46 -15.36 -8.57
CA THR A 59 -0.36 -14.19 -8.27
C THR A 59 0.52 -12.99 -7.90
N GLN A 60 1.54 -13.20 -7.08
CA GLN A 60 2.51 -12.16 -6.69
C GLN A 60 3.17 -11.50 -7.91
N GLN A 61 3.66 -12.30 -8.87
CA GLN A 61 4.29 -11.77 -10.08
C GLN A 61 3.34 -10.92 -10.91
N GLN A 62 2.06 -11.29 -11.02
CA GLN A 62 1.08 -10.51 -11.78
C GLN A 62 0.71 -9.20 -11.07
N VAL A 63 0.59 -9.22 -9.74
CA VAL A 63 0.41 -8.00 -8.93
C VAL A 63 1.60 -7.07 -9.12
N GLU A 64 2.82 -7.60 -8.97
CA GLU A 64 4.06 -6.85 -9.14
C GLU A 64 4.15 -6.23 -10.53
N GLN A 65 3.95 -7.01 -11.59
CA GLN A 65 4.02 -6.52 -12.98
C GLN A 65 3.01 -5.40 -13.23
N THR A 66 1.76 -5.59 -12.82
CA THR A 66 0.68 -4.62 -13.05
C THR A 66 0.99 -3.28 -12.39
N VAL A 67 1.38 -3.31 -11.12
CA VAL A 67 1.63 -2.09 -10.34
C VAL A 67 2.96 -1.45 -10.75
N PHE A 68 4.03 -2.23 -10.88
CA PHE A 68 5.36 -1.71 -11.20
C PHE A 68 5.40 -1.06 -12.57
N GLN A 69 4.80 -1.67 -13.60
CA GLN A 69 4.76 -1.10 -14.95
C GLN A 69 4.07 0.26 -14.98
N ALA A 70 2.99 0.43 -14.24
CA ALA A 70 2.29 1.71 -14.14
C ALA A 70 3.10 2.73 -13.35
N LEU A 71 3.70 2.30 -12.24
CA LEU A 71 4.46 3.16 -11.32
C LEU A 71 5.70 3.77 -11.98
N VAL A 72 6.49 3.00 -12.70
CA VAL A 72 7.74 3.48 -13.33
C VAL A 72 7.50 4.41 -14.52
N GLN A 73 6.29 4.45 -15.06
CA GLN A 73 5.92 5.36 -16.16
C GLN A 73 5.51 6.75 -15.68
N ARG A 74 5.29 6.96 -14.37
CA ARG A 74 4.84 8.24 -13.82
C ARG A 74 6.00 9.24 -13.71
N PRO A 75 5.92 10.43 -14.33
CA PRO A 75 6.95 11.46 -14.21
C PRO A 75 7.22 11.87 -12.76
N GLU A 76 6.18 11.93 -11.92
CA GLU A 76 6.30 12.30 -10.52
C GLU A 76 7.10 11.26 -9.72
N VAL A 77 7.01 9.98 -10.10
CA VAL A 77 7.76 8.89 -9.48
C VAL A 77 9.19 8.84 -10.01
N GLN A 78 9.37 9.04 -11.33
CA GLN A 78 10.70 9.11 -11.94
C GLN A 78 11.55 10.22 -11.30
N ALA A 79 10.94 11.37 -10.97
CA ALA A 79 11.62 12.48 -10.30
C ALA A 79 12.16 12.13 -8.90
N LEU A 80 11.65 11.07 -8.25
CA LEU A 80 12.12 10.62 -6.94
C LEU A 80 13.41 9.78 -7.01
N HIS A 81 13.79 9.31 -8.21
CA HIS A 81 15.01 8.50 -8.41
C HIS A 81 15.11 7.30 -7.43
N LEU A 82 14.00 6.57 -7.26
CA LEU A 82 13.93 5.42 -6.35
C LEU A 82 14.97 4.37 -6.71
N GLN A 83 15.78 3.95 -5.74
CA GLN A 83 16.84 2.95 -5.94
C GLN A 83 16.29 1.51 -5.97
N ALA A 84 15.23 1.26 -5.21
CA ALA A 84 14.59 -0.04 -5.10
C ALA A 84 13.11 0.14 -4.75
N ILE A 85 12.29 -0.83 -5.15
CA ILE A 85 10.88 -0.90 -4.80
C ILE A 85 10.64 -2.26 -4.17
N TYR A 86 10.12 -2.26 -2.94
CA TYR A 86 9.66 -3.49 -2.29
C TYR A 86 8.43 -4.01 -3.05
N PRO A 87 8.34 -5.31 -3.37
CA PRO A 87 7.18 -5.91 -4.04
C PRO A 87 5.84 -5.43 -3.44
N PRO A 88 4.89 -4.93 -4.25
CA PRO A 88 3.59 -4.51 -3.73
C PRO A 88 2.88 -5.67 -3.02
N ILE A 89 2.40 -5.40 -1.81
CA ILE A 89 1.65 -6.40 -1.03
C ILE A 89 0.15 -6.15 -1.20
N LEU A 90 -0.54 -7.10 -1.80
CA LEU A 90 -2.00 -7.06 -1.90
C LEU A 90 -2.61 -7.40 -0.52
N SER A 91 -3.40 -6.48 0.02
CA SER A 91 -4.01 -6.61 1.34
C SER A 91 -5.53 -6.47 1.28
N ILE A 92 -6.25 -7.26 2.08
CA ILE A 92 -7.71 -7.19 2.23
C ILE A 92 -8.05 -6.83 3.67
N TYR A 93 -9.00 -5.91 3.83
CA TYR A 93 -9.58 -5.53 5.11
C TYR A 93 -11.09 -5.74 5.05
N GLU A 94 -11.57 -6.71 5.80
CA GLU A 94 -12.99 -7.02 5.99
C GLU A 94 -13.57 -6.30 7.22
N PRO A 95 -14.90 -6.30 7.45
CA PRO A 95 -15.47 -5.74 8.66
C PRO A 95 -14.77 -6.22 9.95
N GLY A 96 -14.37 -5.27 10.79
CA GLY A 96 -13.61 -5.48 12.02
C GLY A 96 -12.10 -5.67 11.84
N MET A 97 -11.56 -5.60 10.62
CA MET A 97 -10.12 -5.58 10.33
C MET A 97 -9.57 -4.16 10.40
N THR A 98 -8.30 -4.02 10.77
CA THR A 98 -7.64 -2.74 11.05
C THR A 98 -6.12 -2.90 11.01
N TYR A 99 -5.39 -1.79 10.96
CA TYR A 99 -3.97 -1.80 11.27
C TYR A 99 -3.69 -0.56 12.13
N GLY A 100 -3.52 -0.74 13.43
CA GLY A 100 -3.35 0.35 14.39
C GLY A 100 -2.09 1.19 14.14
N TRP A 101 -1.91 2.22 14.96
CA TRP A 101 -0.81 3.17 14.82
C TRP A 101 0.56 2.51 14.80
N HIS A 102 1.32 2.73 13.74
CA HIS A 102 2.67 2.23 13.57
C HIS A 102 3.48 3.10 12.59
N THR A 103 4.77 2.80 12.50
CA THR A 103 5.64 3.21 11.39
C THR A 103 6.13 1.95 10.69
N ASP A 104 6.54 2.08 9.44
CA ASP A 104 7.10 0.93 8.72
C ASP A 104 8.47 0.53 9.27
N SER A 105 8.85 -0.73 9.01
CA SER A 105 10.19 -1.21 9.30
C SER A 105 11.19 -0.45 8.42
N PRO A 106 12.26 0.17 8.96
CA PRO A 106 13.19 1.00 8.19
C PRO A 106 14.01 0.20 7.15
N GLN A 107 14.02 -1.13 7.29
CA GLN A 107 14.61 -2.08 6.35
C GLN A 107 13.66 -3.26 6.18
N MET A 108 13.46 -3.69 4.94
CA MET A 108 12.66 -4.85 4.58
C MET A 108 13.45 -5.79 3.67
N ALA A 109 13.50 -7.06 4.04
CA ALA A 109 14.14 -8.10 3.24
C ALA A 109 13.19 -8.57 2.14
N ILE A 110 13.71 -8.76 0.92
CA ILE A 110 13.02 -9.48 -0.16
C ILE A 110 13.69 -10.85 -0.28
N PRO A 111 13.21 -11.90 0.42
CA PRO A 111 13.93 -13.17 0.52
C PRO A 111 14.22 -13.81 -0.84
N GLN A 112 13.25 -13.75 -1.75
CA GLN A 112 13.35 -14.31 -3.10
C GLN A 112 14.47 -13.66 -3.93
N ARG A 113 14.87 -12.43 -3.61
CA ARG A 113 15.92 -11.68 -4.30
C ARG A 113 17.22 -11.58 -3.51
N GLN A 114 17.24 -12.02 -2.26
CA GLN A 114 18.37 -11.84 -1.33
C GLN A 114 18.82 -10.37 -1.20
N VAL A 115 17.87 -9.43 -1.28
CA VAL A 115 18.12 -7.98 -1.19
C VAL A 115 17.44 -7.40 0.04
N GLN A 116 18.07 -6.39 0.65
CA GLN A 116 17.48 -5.54 1.67
C GLN A 116 17.10 -4.19 1.05
N VAL A 117 15.87 -3.74 1.30
CA VAL A 117 15.38 -2.43 0.84
C VAL A 117 15.25 -1.51 2.05
N ARG A 118 15.89 -0.35 2.00
CA ARG A 118 15.62 0.74 2.94
C ARG A 118 14.29 1.38 2.57
N THR A 119 13.38 1.51 3.54
CA THR A 119 12.05 2.06 3.32
C THR A 119 12.05 3.57 3.57
N ASP A 120 12.27 4.33 2.51
CA ASP A 120 12.22 5.80 2.60
C ASP A 120 10.78 6.32 2.45
N LEU A 121 10.02 5.70 1.54
CA LEU A 121 8.66 6.07 1.20
C LEU A 121 7.74 4.85 1.28
N ALA A 122 6.52 5.07 1.74
CA ALA A 122 5.42 4.13 1.73
C ALA A 122 4.37 4.57 0.71
N MET A 123 3.71 3.61 0.07
CA MET A 123 2.65 3.86 -0.89
C MET A 123 1.44 2.98 -0.61
N THR A 124 0.25 3.56 -0.72
CA THR A 124 -1.00 2.80 -0.73
C THR A 124 -1.75 3.08 -2.02
N LEU A 125 -1.97 2.04 -2.81
CA LEU A 125 -2.81 2.04 -4.00
C LEU A 125 -4.20 1.50 -3.61
N PHE A 126 -5.24 2.30 -3.86
CA PHE A 126 -6.62 1.95 -3.53
C PHE A 126 -7.25 1.15 -4.68
N LEU A 127 -7.90 0.03 -4.36
CA LEU A 127 -8.52 -0.86 -5.35
C LEU A 127 -10.05 -0.98 -5.18
N ALA A 128 -10.54 -0.89 -3.95
CA ALA A 128 -11.96 -0.93 -3.64
C ALA A 128 -12.60 0.46 -3.76
N ASP A 129 -13.86 0.51 -4.20
CA ASP A 129 -14.63 1.75 -4.27
C ASP A 129 -14.79 2.31 -2.83
N PRO A 130 -14.39 3.57 -2.56
CA PRO A 130 -14.54 4.16 -1.22
C PRO A 130 -15.99 4.23 -0.73
N ALA A 131 -16.99 4.14 -1.62
CA ALA A 131 -18.40 4.07 -1.25
C ALA A 131 -18.85 2.65 -0.84
N SER A 132 -18.08 1.60 -1.15
CA SER A 132 -18.46 0.21 -0.89
C SER A 132 -18.11 -0.30 0.52
N TYR A 133 -17.47 0.51 1.35
CA TYR A 133 -17.11 0.18 2.72
C TYR A 133 -17.24 1.40 3.65
N LYS A 134 -17.44 1.19 4.95
CA LYS A 134 -17.38 2.26 5.97
C LYS A 134 -16.13 2.12 6.84
N GLY A 135 -15.56 3.25 7.26
CA GLY A 135 -14.24 3.25 7.88
C GLY A 135 -13.15 2.92 6.86
N GLY A 136 -12.09 2.24 7.29
CA GLY A 136 -11.01 1.81 6.40
C GLY A 136 -10.12 2.95 5.88
N GLU A 137 -10.27 4.17 6.39
CA GLU A 137 -9.41 5.29 6.00
C GLU A 137 -7.96 5.01 6.40
N LEU A 138 -7.04 5.27 5.48
CA LEU A 138 -5.63 5.40 5.81
C LEU A 138 -5.44 6.77 6.47
N GLU A 139 -5.11 6.77 7.76
CA GLU A 139 -4.82 7.96 8.53
C GLU A 139 -3.30 8.09 8.69
N VAL A 140 -2.74 9.25 8.34
CA VAL A 140 -1.29 9.52 8.43
C VAL A 140 -1.02 10.86 9.11
N HIS A 141 -0.11 10.88 10.08
CA HIS A 141 0.36 12.12 10.69
C HIS A 141 1.27 12.88 9.72
N GLY A 142 0.78 14.01 9.22
CA GLY A 142 1.54 14.96 8.44
C GLY A 142 2.04 16.16 9.26
N PRO A 143 2.84 17.05 8.66
CA PRO A 143 3.37 18.24 9.33
C PRO A 143 2.29 19.18 9.88
N GLU A 144 1.14 19.28 9.20
CA GLU A 144 0.03 20.19 9.54
C GLU A 144 -1.10 19.48 10.30
N GLY A 145 -0.88 18.24 10.72
CA GLY A 145 -1.87 17.44 11.46
C GLY A 145 -2.24 16.14 10.75
N LEU A 146 -3.40 15.61 11.11
CA LEU A 146 -3.83 14.29 10.67
C LEU A 146 -4.45 14.35 9.27
N LEU A 147 -3.86 13.61 8.32
CA LEU A 147 -4.36 13.43 6.97
C LEU A 147 -5.14 12.11 6.88
N LYS A 148 -6.25 12.11 6.13
CA LYS A 148 -7.09 10.92 5.92
C LYS A 148 -7.26 10.63 4.44
N TYR A 149 -7.04 9.39 4.04
CA TYR A 149 -7.11 8.96 2.65
C TYR A 149 -8.10 7.80 2.49
N LYS A 150 -9.02 7.98 1.56
CA LYS A 150 -9.98 6.97 1.09
C LYS A 150 -10.28 7.26 -0.38
N LEU A 151 -9.34 6.86 -1.24
CA LEU A 151 -9.30 7.35 -2.63
C LEU A 151 -10.10 6.43 -3.57
N ALA A 152 -10.44 6.97 -4.74
CA ALA A 152 -11.05 6.18 -5.81
C ALA A 152 -10.13 5.04 -6.27
N PRO A 153 -10.69 3.92 -6.78
CA PRO A 153 -9.89 2.82 -7.31
C PRO A 153 -8.90 3.29 -8.37
N GLY A 154 -7.66 2.79 -8.28
CA GLY A 154 -6.56 3.15 -9.17
C GLY A 154 -5.79 4.39 -8.75
N ASN A 155 -6.24 5.14 -7.74
CA ASN A 155 -5.48 6.25 -7.15
C ASN A 155 -4.56 5.74 -6.04
N ALA A 156 -3.41 6.39 -5.88
CA ALA A 156 -2.47 6.08 -4.82
C ALA A 156 -2.07 7.31 -4.00
N VAL A 157 -1.58 7.09 -2.79
CA VAL A 157 -0.89 8.09 -1.98
C VAL A 157 0.52 7.59 -1.64
N LEU A 158 1.50 8.47 -1.76
CA LEU A 158 2.90 8.26 -1.41
C LEU A 158 3.29 9.22 -0.28
N TYR A 159 3.98 8.71 0.73
CA TYR A 159 4.34 9.44 1.95
C TYR A 159 5.62 8.89 2.60
N PRO A 160 6.26 9.61 3.55
CA PRO A 160 7.44 9.09 4.24
C PRO A 160 7.08 7.84 5.05
N ALA A 161 7.86 6.76 4.90
CA ALA A 161 7.62 5.50 5.61
C ALA A 161 7.75 5.65 7.15
N SER A 162 8.43 6.71 7.60
CA SER A 162 8.56 7.10 9.01
C SER A 162 7.36 7.84 9.58
N ALA A 163 6.37 8.22 8.75
CA ALA A 163 5.18 8.89 9.22
C ALA A 163 4.31 7.91 10.03
N LEU A 164 3.89 8.32 11.24
CA LEU A 164 2.99 7.53 12.06
C LEU A 164 1.63 7.41 11.35
N HIS A 165 1.20 6.18 11.06
CA HIS A 165 0.00 5.93 10.28
C HIS A 165 -0.79 4.72 10.80
N ARG A 166 -2.05 4.63 10.39
CA ARG A 166 -2.95 3.52 10.66
C ARG A 166 -3.97 3.33 9.55
N VAL A 167 -4.57 2.14 9.47
CA VAL A 167 -5.81 1.89 8.76
C VAL A 167 -6.94 1.78 9.79
N VAL A 168 -7.86 2.75 9.77
CA VAL A 168 -9.06 2.78 10.63
C VAL A 168 -9.84 1.49 10.43
N PRO A 169 -10.47 0.91 11.48
CA PRO A 169 -11.26 -0.30 11.32
C PRO A 169 -12.29 -0.18 10.20
N VAL A 170 -12.39 -1.18 9.33
CA VAL A 170 -13.50 -1.30 8.40
C VAL A 170 -14.73 -1.71 9.21
N ALA A 171 -15.81 -0.95 9.11
CA ALA A 171 -17.02 -1.18 9.89
C ALA A 171 -18.04 -2.05 9.14
N GLU A 172 -18.15 -1.83 7.83
CA GLU A 172 -19.09 -2.45 6.90
C GLU A 172 -18.43 -2.57 5.53
#